data_AF-A0A1F9IAP1-F1
#
_entry.id   AF-A0A1F9IAP1-F1
#
_cell.length_a   1.000
_cell.length_b   1.000
_cell.length_c   1.000
_cell.angle_alpha   90.00
_cell.angle_beta   90.00
_cell.angle_gamma   90.00
#
_symmetry.space_group_name_H-M   'P 1'
#
loop_
_entity.id
_entity.type
_entity.pdbx_description
1 polymer ?
#
loop_
_entity_poly.entity_id
_entity_poly.type
_entity_poly.pdbx_seq_one_letter_code
_entity_poly.pdbx_strand_id
1 'polypeptide(L)' 'MLATLRINIAPEEIIKAIKSLGKKERTALLEDILAGTSPDYLKGIKEARTDYKAGKIKTHKEVFGE' A
#
# COMPACT_ATOMS: atom_id res chain seq x y z
N MET A 1 -6.19 -2.42 -25.81
CA MET A 1 -6.70 -1.04 -25.61
C MET A 1 -7.41 -1.01 -24.27
N LEU A 2 -6.99 -0.14 -23.34
CA LEU A 2 -7.74 0.06 -22.10
C LEU A 2 -8.85 1.07 -22.39
N ALA A 3 -10.11 0.67 -22.20
CA ALA A 3 -11.25 1.58 -22.34
C ALA A 3 -11.25 2.55 -21.16
N THR A 4 -11.27 3.85 -21.44
CA THR A 4 -11.30 4.89 -20.41
C THR A 4 -12.70 4.98 -19.81
N LEU A 5 -12.87 4.57 -18.55
CA LEU A 5 -14.09 4.77 -17.79
C LEU A 5 -14.09 6.15 -17.15
N ARG A 6 -15.02 7.02 -17.54
CA ARG A 6 -15.26 8.30 -16.85
C ARG A 6 -16.23 8.08 -15.70
N ILE A 7 -15.75 8.27 -14.48
CA ILE A 7 -16.58 8.24 -13.27
C ILE A 7 -16.69 9.67 -12.76
N ASN A 8 -17.93 10.15 -12.62
CA ASN A 8 -18.20 11.46 -12.01
C ASN A 8 -18.62 11.22 -10.56
N ILE A 9 -17.73 11.53 -9.61
CA ILE A 9 -18.01 11.42 -8.18
C ILE A 9 -17.87 12.82 -7.57
N ALA A 10 -18.91 13.27 -6.85
CA ALA A 10 -18.87 14.51 -6.13
C ALA A 10 -17.87 14.42 -4.95
N PRO A 11 -17.01 15.41 -4.71
CA PRO A 11 -16.06 15.39 -3.59
C PRO A 11 -16.73 15.13 -2.23
N GLU A 12 -17.96 15.60 -2.04
CA GLU A 12 -18.74 15.46 -0.82
C GLU A 12 -19.06 13.99 -0.52
N GLU A 13 -19.34 13.18 -1.54
CA GLU A 13 -19.60 11.75 -1.41
C GLU A 13 -18.33 11.00 -0.99
N ILE A 14 -17.16 11.42 -1.50
CA ILE A 14 -15.87 10.87 -1.09
C ILE A 14 -15.60 11.19 0.39
N ILE A 15 -15.80 12.44 0.79
CA ILE A 15 -15.60 12.88 2.18
C ILE A 15 -16.54 12.11 3.11
N LYS A 16 -17.80 11.93 2.72
CA LYS A 16 -18.79 11.16 3.48
C LYS A 16 -18.37 9.71 3.62
N ALA A 17 -17.92 9.07 2.55
CA ALA A 17 -17.40 7.69 2.57
C ALA A 17 -16.21 7.57 3.54
N ILE A 18 -15.23 8.47 3.46
CA ILE A 18 -14.06 8.47 4.35
C ILE A 18 -14.48 8.66 5.82
N LYS A 19 -15.44 9.55 6.10
CA LYS A 19 -15.96 9.76 7.46
C LYS A 19 -16.73 8.55 8.01
N SER A 20 -17.36 7.77 7.13
CA SER A 20 -18.10 6.56 7.52
C SER A 20 -17.20 5.37 7.89
N LEU A 21 -15.94 5.39 7.47
CA LEU A 21 -14.97 4.37 7.84
C LEU A 21 -14.72 4.35 9.34
N GLY A 22 -14.57 3.16 9.91
CA GLY A 22 -14.08 2.98 11.28
C GLY A 22 -12.61 3.38 11.42
N LYS A 23 -12.15 3.46 12.68
CA LYS A 23 -10.79 3.93 12.99
C LYS A 23 -9.70 3.11 12.26
N LYS A 24 -9.83 1.78 12.25
CA LYS A 24 -8.85 0.89 11.60
C LYS A 24 -8.81 1.08 10.09
N GLU A 25 -9.97 1.18 9.44
CA GLU A 25 -10.05 1.36 7.99
C GLU A 25 -9.51 2.73 7.57
N ARG A 26 -9.74 3.77 8.37
CA ARG A 26 -9.13 5.08 8.13
C ARG A 26 -7.61 5.04 8.23
N THR A 27 -7.06 4.33 9.22
CA THR A 27 -5.61 4.16 9.35
C THR A 27 -5.04 3.42 8.13
N ALA A 28 -5.66 2.30 7.74
CA ALA A 28 -5.23 1.54 6.56
C ALA A 28 -5.28 2.40 5.28
N LEU A 29 -6.36 3.18 5.07
CA LEU A 29 -6.46 4.10 3.93
C LEU A 29 -5.33 5.14 3.91
N LEU A 30 -4.98 5.71 5.06
CA LEU A 30 -3.87 6.67 5.14
C LEU A 30 -2.53 6.00 4.84
N GLU A 31 -2.30 4.80 5.36
CA GLU A 31 -1.10 4.01 5.04
C GLU A 31 -0.99 3.70 3.55
N ASP A 32 -2.11 3.33 2.90
CA ASP A 32 -2.17 3.07 1.47
C ASP A 32 -1.88 4.33 0.64
N ILE A 33 -2.41 5.48 1.04
CA ILE A 33 -2.13 6.77 0.38
C ILE A 33 -0.65 7.14 0.53
N LEU A 34 -0.09 7.01 1.74
CA LEU A 34 1.33 7.28 2.01
C LEU A 34 2.24 6.35 1.20
N ALA A 35 1.90 5.07 1.12
CA ALA A 35 2.62 4.10 0.31
C ALA A 35 2.52 4.42 -1.19
N GLY A 36 1.33 4.73 -1.68
CA GLY A 36 1.06 5.00 -3.09
C GLY A 36 1.70 6.29 -3.61
N THR A 37 1.93 7.26 -2.71
CA THR A 37 2.58 8.55 -3.03
C THR A 37 4.10 8.50 -2.92
N SER A 38 4.69 7.36 -2.52
CA SER A 38 6.13 7.19 -2.35
C SER A 38 6.71 6.18 -3.37
N PRO A 39 7.33 6.67 -4.48
CA PRO A 39 7.95 5.80 -5.48
C PRO A 39 9.03 4.86 -4.89
N ASP A 40 9.83 5.36 -3.96
CA ASP A 40 10.90 4.60 -3.30
C ASP A 40 10.34 3.49 -2.40
N TYR A 41 9.24 3.76 -1.70
CA TYR A 41 8.56 2.74 -0.89
C TYR A 41 8.02 1.60 -1.77
N LEU A 42 7.38 1.94 -2.89
CA LEU A 42 6.88 0.96 -3.85
C LEU A 42 8.02 0.17 -4.51
N LYS A 43 9.17 0.81 -4.76
CA LYS A 43 10.38 0.14 -5.26
C LYS A 43 10.89 -0.88 -4.24
N GLY A 44 11.03 -0.50 -2.97
CA GLY A 44 11.44 -1.42 -1.90
C GLY A 44 10.51 -2.63 -1.76
N ILE A 45 9.19 -2.43 -1.87
CA ILE A 45 8.22 -3.55 -1.86
C ILE A 45 8.46 -4.50 -3.03
N LYS A 46 8.71 -3.98 -4.24
CA LYS A 46 8.99 -4.81 -5.42
C LYS A 46 10.27 -5.61 -5.27
N GLU A 47 11.32 -5.00 -4.73
CA GLU A 47 12.60 -5.64 -4.46
C GLU A 47 12.44 -6.76 -3.42
N ALA A 48 11.83 -6.46 -2.27
CA ALA A 48 11.58 -7.44 -1.21
C ALA A 48 10.76 -8.64 -1.71
N ARG A 49 9.72 -8.40 -2.53
CA ARG A 49 8.92 -9.48 -3.14
C ARG A 49 9.74 -10.32 -4.13
N THR A 50 10.67 -9.69 -4.85
CA THR A 50 11.56 -10.39 -5.78
C THR A 50 12.53 -11.28 -5.03
N ASP A 51 13.17 -10.76 -3.98
CA ASP A 51 14.10 -11.49 -3.14
C ASP A 51 13.43 -12.65 -2.41
N TYR A 52 12.22 -12.44 -1.86
CA TYR A 52 11.43 -13.53 -1.26
C TYR A 52 11.12 -14.65 -2.27
N LYS A 53 10.66 -14.29 -3.47
CA LYS A 53 10.40 -15.28 -4.54
C LYS A 53 11.66 -16.03 -4.99
N ALA A 54 12.81 -15.38 -4.91
CA ALA A 54 14.11 -15.98 -5.19
C ALA A 54 14.68 -16.78 -4.01
N GLY A 55 13.95 -16.91 -2.90
CA GLY A 55 14.40 -17.62 -1.70
C GLY A 55 15.51 -16.90 -0.93
N LYS A 56 15.78 -15.64 -1.24
CA LYS A 56 16.77 -14.81 -0.51
C LYS A 56 16.16 -14.31 0.80
N ILE A 57 15.98 -15.23 1.74
CA ILE A 57 15.48 -14.96 3.07
C ILE A 57 16.63 -14.98 4.09
N LYS A 58 16.43 -14.29 5.20
CA LYS A 58 17.32 -14.32 6.36
C LYS A 58 16.54 -14.77 7.58
N THR A 59 17.12 -15.68 8.35
CA THR A 59 16.59 -16.10 9.65
C THR A 59 16.82 -15.02 10.71
N HIS A 60 16.07 -15.08 11.82
CA HIS A 60 16.27 -14.18 12.96
C HIS A 60 17.73 -14.16 13.41
N LYS A 61 18.33 -15.35 13.58
CA LYS A 61 19.74 -15.50 13.95
C LYS A 61 20.70 -14.89 12.93
N GLU A 62 20.44 -14.99 11.63
CA GLU A 62 21.29 -14.37 10.61
C GLU A 62 21.22 -12.84 10.60
N VAL A 63 20.08 -12.26 11.01
CA VAL A 63 19.88 -10.81 11.05
C VAL A 63 20.33 -10.21 12.38
N PHE A 64 20.02 -10.88 13.50
CA PHE A 64 20.14 -10.32 14.85
C PHE A 64 21.15 -11.06 15.74
N GLY A 65 21.60 -12.26 15.36
CA GLY A 65 22.65 -13.00 16.08
C GLY A 65 22.19 -13.84 17.27
N GLU A 66 20.93 -13.75 17.69
CA GLU A 66 20.33 -14.49 18.82
C GLU A 66 19.10 -15.33 18.43
#